data_AF-J9GQW9-F1
#
_entry.id   AF-J9GQW9-F1
#
_cell.length_a   1.000
_cell.length_b   1.000
_cell.length_c   1.000
_cell.angle_alpha   90.00
_cell.angle_beta   90.00
_cell.angle_gamma   90.00
#
_symmetry.space_group_name_H-M   'P 1'
#
loop_
_entity.id
_entity.type
_entity.pdbx_description
1 polymer ?
#
loop_
_entity_poly.entity_id
_entity_poly.type
_entity_poly.pdbx_seq_one_letter_code
_entity_poly.pdbx_strand_id
1 'polypeptide(L)'
;MRRLSAPEELNWHSFQQGMLVCHQAFFAQRKLIEPYNLQYKFSADFDWCIRIMKKAHTIYNTHLTLIEYLDEGLTTQNHQASLRERFHIMTQHYGWLKTIVYHLWFTLRLVLKK
;
A
#
# COMPACT_ATOMS: atom_id res chain seq x y z
N MET A 1 -6.39 -5.38 -15.91
CA MET A 1 -5.17 -5.23 -15.07
C MET A 1 -5.21 -3.88 -14.35
N ARG A 2 -4.71 -3.80 -13.11
CA ARG A 2 -4.64 -2.54 -12.34
C ARG A 2 -3.71 -1.53 -13.02
N ARG A 3 -3.92 -0.24 -12.73
CA ARG A 3 -3.05 0.87 -13.18
C ARG A 3 -1.60 0.77 -12.68
N LEU A 4 -1.39 0.18 -11.51
CA LEU A 4 -0.07 -0.07 -10.93
C LEU A 4 0.16 -1.59 -10.91
N SER A 5 1.34 -2.00 -11.37
CA SER A 5 1.80 -3.39 -11.34
C SER A 5 2.70 -3.63 -10.14
N ALA A 6 2.69 -4.86 -9.63
CA ALA A 6 3.69 -5.31 -8.67
C ALA A 6 5.09 -5.23 -9.32
N PRO A 7 6.10 -4.68 -8.64
CA PRO A 7 7.47 -4.76 -9.12
C PRO A 7 7.96 -6.22 -9.08
N GLU A 8 8.98 -6.52 -9.88
CA GLU A 8 9.70 -7.82 -9.83
C GLU A 8 10.20 -8.09 -8.41
N GLU A 9 10.90 -7.11 -7.84
CA GLU A 9 11.36 -7.13 -6.46
C GLU A 9 10.49 -6.19 -5.61
N LEU A 10 9.57 -6.79 -4.86
CA LEU A 10 8.76 -6.05 -3.90
C LEU A 10 9.43 -6.03 -2.53
N ASN A 11 9.54 -4.84 -1.95
CA ASN A 11 9.91 -4.67 -0.54
C ASN A 11 9.11 -3.51 0.09
N TRP A 12 9.31 -3.30 1.39
CA TRP A 12 8.56 -2.29 2.13
C TRP A 12 8.88 -0.85 1.68
N HIS A 13 10.03 -0.57 1.07
CA HIS A 13 10.32 0.74 0.46
C HIS A 13 9.52 0.97 -0.82
N SER A 14 9.19 -0.08 -1.58
CA SER A 14 8.39 0.03 -2.81
C SER A 14 7.02 0.68 -2.52
N PHE A 15 6.47 0.47 -1.33
CA PHE A 15 5.20 1.07 -0.89
C PHE A 15 5.27 2.60 -0.68
N GLN A 16 6.45 3.22 -0.73
CA GLN A 16 6.58 4.68 -0.82
C GLN A 16 5.96 5.26 -2.09
N GLN A 17 5.81 4.44 -3.15
CA GLN A 17 5.13 4.78 -4.40
C GLN A 17 3.60 4.52 -4.34
N GLY A 18 3.07 4.22 -3.17
CA GLY A 18 1.68 3.82 -2.95
C GLY A 18 1.49 2.31 -2.92
N MET A 19 0.23 1.88 -2.94
CA MET A 19 -0.12 0.46 -2.81
C MET A 19 0.12 -0.28 -4.14
N LEU A 20 1.31 -0.85 -4.33
CA LEU A 20 1.70 -1.54 -5.57
C LEU A 20 1.09 -2.94 -5.69
N VAL A 21 0.80 -3.58 -4.57
CA VAL A 21 0.14 -4.89 -4.49
C VAL A 21 -1.08 -4.78 -3.57
N CYS A 22 -2.20 -5.36 -3.99
CA CYS A 22 -3.41 -5.43 -3.17
C CYS A 22 -3.20 -6.40 -2.00
N HIS A 23 -3.70 -6.09 -0.81
CA HIS A 23 -3.60 -6.98 0.35
C HIS A 23 -4.27 -8.33 0.10
N GLN A 24 -5.32 -8.37 -0.73
CA GLN A 24 -5.99 -9.61 -1.08
C GLN A 24 -5.02 -10.56 -1.80
N ALA A 25 -4.18 -10.03 -2.70
CA ALA A 25 -3.20 -10.81 -3.46
C ALA A 25 -1.85 -10.92 -2.72
N PHE A 26 -1.80 -10.56 -1.44
CA PHE A 26 -0.60 -10.59 -0.61
C PHE A 26 -0.70 -11.72 0.43
N PHE A 27 0.08 -12.78 0.24
CA PHE A 27 0.08 -13.94 1.13
C PHE A 27 1.27 -13.88 2.09
N ALA A 28 0.97 -13.83 3.39
CA ALA A 28 1.97 -13.75 4.44
C ALA A 28 2.16 -15.10 5.14
N GLN A 29 3.41 -15.45 5.49
CA GLN A 29 3.68 -16.62 6.32
C GLN A 29 3.03 -16.44 7.70
N ARG A 30 2.26 -17.45 8.16
CA ARG A 30 1.47 -17.38 9.39
C ARG A 30 2.23 -16.85 10.62
N LYS A 31 3.50 -17.24 10.78
CA LYS A 31 4.34 -16.81 11.91
C LYS A 31 4.69 -15.32 11.92
N LEU A 32 4.58 -14.63 10.79
CA LEU A 32 4.86 -13.21 10.65
C LEU A 32 3.62 -12.34 10.82
N ILE A 33 2.43 -12.95 10.69
CA ILE A 33 1.15 -12.25 10.72
C ILE A 33 0.94 -11.61 12.09
N GLU A 34 0.40 -10.40 12.05
CA GLU A 34 -0.06 -9.64 13.20
C GLU A 34 -1.42 -9.01 12.90
N PRO A 35 -2.19 -8.58 13.91
CA PRO A 35 -3.47 -7.92 13.68
C PRO A 35 -3.32 -6.61 12.88
N TYR A 36 -4.39 -6.26 12.17
CA TYR A 36 -4.55 -4.94 11.59
C TYR A 36 -4.59 -3.88 12.70
N ASN A 37 -4.03 -2.70 12.41
CA ASN A 37 -4.22 -1.55 13.29
C ASN A 37 -5.63 -0.99 13.10
N LEU A 38 -6.51 -1.23 14.08
CA LEU A 38 -7.92 -0.86 14.03
C LEU A 38 -8.17 0.65 14.18
N GLN A 39 -7.13 1.45 14.44
CA GLN A 39 -7.25 2.91 14.40
C GLN A 39 -7.47 3.43 12.97
N TYR A 40 -6.98 2.71 11.97
CA TYR A 40 -7.21 3.02 10.57
C TYR A 40 -8.48 2.31 10.08
N LYS A 41 -9.43 3.09 9.56
CA LYS A 41 -10.72 2.56 9.08
C LYS A 41 -10.68 2.17 7.61
N PHE A 42 -9.79 2.79 6.83
CA PHE A 42 -9.76 2.66 5.36
C PHE A 42 -8.43 2.15 4.82
N SER A 43 -7.34 2.29 5.59
CA SER A 43 -5.96 2.02 5.14
C SER A 43 -5.19 1.04 6.04
N ALA A 44 -5.89 0.29 6.89
CA ALA A 44 -5.25 -0.67 7.80
C ALA A 44 -4.47 -1.76 7.06
N ASP A 45 -4.96 -2.13 5.87
CA ASP A 45 -4.32 -3.09 4.97
C ASP A 45 -2.97 -2.59 4.44
N PHE A 46 -2.89 -1.31 4.09
CA PHE A 46 -1.67 -0.65 3.62
C PHE A 46 -0.57 -0.64 4.70
N ASP A 47 -0.94 -0.25 5.92
CA ASP A 47 -0.06 -0.33 7.10
C ASP A 47 0.43 -1.76 7.35
N TRP A 48 -0.51 -2.71 7.34
CA TRP A 48 -0.21 -4.12 7.60
C TRP A 48 0.76 -4.70 6.57
N CYS A 49 0.55 -4.47 5.27
CA CYS A 49 1.49 -4.94 4.24
C CYS A 49 2.91 -4.41 4.49
N ILE A 50 3.08 -3.13 4.87
CA ILE A 50 4.39 -2.56 5.18
C ILE A 50 5.03 -3.27 6.36
N ARG A 51 4.28 -3.47 7.45
CA ARG A 51 4.81 -4.14 8.64
C ARG A 51 5.18 -5.59 8.39
N ILE A 52 4.35 -6.34 7.64
CA ILE A 52 4.66 -7.72 7.27
C ILE A 52 5.92 -7.78 6.38
N MET A 53 6.03 -6.91 5.38
CA MET A 53 7.24 -6.85 4.53
C MET A 53 8.50 -6.49 5.31
N LYS A 54 8.40 -5.65 6.36
CA LYS A 54 9.54 -5.36 7.25
C LYS A 54 10.00 -6.57 8.07
N LYS A 55 9.11 -7.53 8.36
CA LYS A 55 9.43 -8.77 9.09
C LYS A 55 9.84 -9.92 8.18
N ALA A 56 9.46 -9.88 6.91
CA ALA A 56 9.75 -10.93 5.95
C ALA A 56 11.25 -10.90 5.57
N HIS A 57 11.87 -12.08 5.55
CA HIS A 57 13.24 -12.21 5.05
C HIS A 57 13.30 -12.26 3.52
N THR A 58 12.28 -12.89 2.92
CA THR A 58 12.14 -13.04 1.47
C THR A 58 10.72 -12.70 1.05
N ILE A 59 10.60 -12.06 -0.11
CA ILE A 59 9.33 -11.70 -0.75
C ILE A 59 9.45 -12.12 -2.21
N TYR A 60 8.47 -12.87 -2.70
CA TYR A 60 8.47 -13.42 -4.05
C TYR A 60 7.24 -12.96 -4.81
N ASN A 61 7.45 -12.48 -6.03
CA ASN A 61 6.38 -12.24 -6.99
C ASN A 61 6.01 -13.59 -7.64
N THR A 62 4.73 -13.96 -7.61
CA THR A 62 4.29 -15.23 -8.21
C THR A 62 4.16 -15.14 -9.73
N HIS A 63 4.09 -13.93 -10.29
CA HIS A 63 3.76 -13.66 -11.70
C HIS A 63 2.41 -14.22 -12.16
N LEU A 64 1.52 -14.52 -11.20
CA LEU A 64 0.18 -15.01 -11.46
C LEU A 64 -0.86 -13.94 -11.14
N THR A 65 -1.98 -13.96 -11.87
CA THR A 65 -3.19 -13.26 -11.45
C THR A 65 -3.87 -14.08 -10.38
N LEU A 66 -3.69 -13.69 -9.11
CA LEU A 66 -4.22 -14.44 -7.97
C LEU A 66 -5.68 -14.11 -7.66
N ILE A 67 -6.11 -12.87 -7.96
CA ILE A 67 -7.41 -12.33 -7.53
C ILE A 67 -7.98 -11.40 -8.58
N GLU A 68 -9.30 -11.48 -8.74
CA GLU A 68 -10.13 -10.50 -9.41
C GLU A 68 -10.74 -9.56 -8.37
N TYR A 69 -10.37 -8.28 -8.43
CA TYR A 69 -10.89 -7.26 -7.51
C TYR A 69 -12.27 -6.81 -7.99
N LEU A 70 -13.31 -7.23 -7.29
CA LEU A 70 -14.71 -6.92 -7.59
C LEU A 70 -15.13 -5.65 -6.86
N ASP A 71 -15.28 -4.57 -7.64
CA ASP A 71 -15.83 -3.25 -7.33
C ASP A 71 -15.42 -2.53 -6.02
N GLU A 72 -15.55 -1.21 -6.10
CA GLU A 72 -15.19 -0.26 -5.04
C GLU A 72 -16.11 -0.36 -3.81
N GLY A 73 -15.65 0.18 -2.67
CA GLY A 73 -16.38 0.05 -1.41
C GLY A 73 -16.28 1.29 -0.52
N LEU A 74 -16.36 1.08 0.80
CA LEU A 74 -16.32 2.14 1.82
C LEU A 74 -15.12 3.09 1.66
N THR A 75 -13.95 2.56 1.28
CA THR A 75 -12.73 3.36 1.05
C THR A 75 -12.88 4.33 -0.11
N THR A 76 -13.59 3.97 -1.18
CA THR A 76 -13.81 4.86 -2.32
C THR A 76 -14.81 5.96 -1.97
N GLN A 77 -15.90 5.61 -1.28
CA GLN A 77 -16.85 6.61 -0.79
C GLN A 77 -16.19 7.62 0.18
N ASN A 78 -15.14 7.18 0.89
CA ASN A 78 -14.40 7.97 1.87
C ASN A 78 -12.97 8.28 1.40
N HIS A 79 -12.78 8.54 0.10
CA HIS A 79 -11.46 8.64 -0.52
C HIS A 79 -10.52 9.61 0.21
N GLN A 80 -10.99 10.82 0.56
CA GLN A 80 -10.19 11.82 1.28
C GLN A 80 -9.76 11.37 2.68
N ALA A 81 -10.60 10.63 3.40
CA ALA A 81 -10.25 10.08 4.71
C ALA A 81 -9.17 8.99 4.56
N SER A 82 -9.32 8.12 3.55
CA SER A 82 -8.29 7.11 3.25
C SER A 82 -6.94 7.74 2.87
N LEU A 83 -6.93 8.84 2.12
CA LEU A 83 -5.69 9.55 1.76
C LEU A 83 -5.01 10.16 2.99
N ARG A 84 -5.78 10.70 3.93
CA ARG A 84 -5.25 11.21 5.21
C ARG A 84 -4.62 10.09 6.06
N GLU A 85 -5.29 8.95 6.17
CA GLU A 85 -4.73 7.78 6.84
C GLU A 85 -3.45 7.29 6.15
N ARG A 86 -3.45 7.18 4.82
CA ARG A 86 -2.25 6.81 4.04
C ARG A 86 -1.09 7.76 4.28
N PHE A 87 -1.34 9.07 4.26
CA PHE A 87 -0.31 10.06 4.57
C PHE A 87 0.26 9.82 5.97
N HIS A 88 -0.61 9.66 6.98
CA HIS A 88 -0.18 9.38 8.34
C HIS A 88 0.66 8.09 8.43
N ILE A 89 0.20 6.97 7.88
CA ILE A 89 0.94 5.70 7.84
C ILE A 89 2.31 5.89 7.18
N MET A 90 2.36 6.59 6.06
CA MET A 90 3.62 6.86 5.38
C MET A 90 4.57 7.71 6.23
N THR A 91 4.07 8.73 6.94
CA THR A 91 4.92 9.50 7.88
C THR A 91 5.52 8.63 8.98
N GLN A 92 4.75 7.67 9.52
CA GLN A 92 5.23 6.76 10.56
C GLN A 92 6.30 5.79 10.04
N HIS A 93 6.16 5.29 8.81
CA HIS A 93 7.07 4.28 8.28
C HIS A 93 8.28 4.82 7.51
N TYR A 94 8.17 6.00 6.91
CA TYR A 94 9.19 6.56 6.00
C TYR A 94 9.71 7.93 6.44
N GLY A 95 9.07 8.56 7.42
CA GLY A 95 9.40 9.90 7.89
C GLY A 95 8.68 11.00 7.11
N TRP A 96 8.40 12.10 7.80
CA TRP A 96 7.58 13.22 7.31
C TRP A 96 8.10 13.83 6.00
N LEU A 97 9.42 14.11 5.92
CA LEU A 97 10.03 14.72 4.73
C LEU A 97 9.83 13.86 3.47
N LYS A 98 10.13 12.56 3.56
CA LYS A 98 9.97 11.64 2.43
C LYS A 98 8.52 11.56 2.00
N THR A 99 7.60 11.48 2.97
CA THR A 99 6.17 11.42 2.68
C THR A 99 5.68 12.65 1.92
N ILE A 100 6.10 13.85 2.30
CA ILE A 100 5.74 15.08 1.58
C ILE A 100 6.25 15.05 0.14
N VAL A 101 7.53 14.74 -0.06
CA VAL A 101 8.14 14.69 -1.40
C VAL A 101 7.38 13.72 -2.31
N TYR A 102 7.06 12.51 -1.82
CA TYR A 102 6.30 11.55 -2.61
C TYR A 102 4.87 12.00 -2.91
N HIS A 103 4.18 12.64 -1.95
CA HIS A 103 2.83 13.13 -2.21
C HIS A 103 2.81 14.30 -3.18
N LEU A 104 3.79 15.22 -3.12
CA LEU A 104 3.98 16.27 -4.13
C LEU A 104 4.27 15.67 -5.51
N TRP A 105 5.08 14.62 -5.58
CA TRP A 105 5.32 13.90 -6.81
C TRP A 105 4.04 13.24 -7.35
N PHE A 106 3.21 12.66 -6.50
CA PHE A 106 1.94 12.07 -6.93
C PHE A 106 0.96 13.11 -7.46
N THR A 107 0.83 14.26 -6.80
CA THR A 107 -0.02 15.36 -7.30
C THR A 107 0.50 15.90 -8.62
N LEU A 108 1.80 16.13 -8.75
CA LEU A 108 2.44 16.56 -10.00
C LEU A 108 2.19 15.53 -11.12
N ARG A 109 2.43 14.24 -10.87
CA ARG A 109 2.19 13.16 -11.84
C ARG A 109 0.72 13.09 -12.27
N LEU A 110 -0.23 13.34 -11.36
CA LEU A 110 -1.66 13.37 -11.70
C LEU A 110 -2.01 14.57 -12.59
N VAL A 111 -1.39 15.73 -12.38
CA VAL A 111 -1.59 16.92 -13.19
C VAL A 111 -0.93 16.78 -14.58
N LEU A 112 0.29 16.22 -14.63
CA LEU A 112 1.05 16.05 -15.88
C LEU A 112 0.61 14.87 -16.74
N LYS A 113 -0.08 13.87 -16.17
CA LYS A 113 -0.65 12.72 -16.90
C LYS A 113 -2.16 12.83 -17.11
N LYS A 114 -2.74 14.02 -16.90
CA LYS A 114 -4.00 14.41 -17.54
C LYS A 114 -3.70 14.82 -18.96
#